data_AF-X1SKJ3-F1
#
_entry.id   AF-X1SKJ3-F1
#
_cell.length_a   1.000
_cell.length_b   1.000
_cell.length_c   1.000
_cell.angle_alpha   90.00
_cell.angle_beta   90.00
_cell.angle_gamma   90.00
#
_symmetry.space_group_name_H-M   'P 1'
#
loop_
_entity.id
_entity.type
_entity.pdbx_description
1 polymer ?
#
loop_
_entity_poly.entity_id
_entity_poly.type
_entity_poly.pdbx_seq_one_letter_code
_entity_poly.pdbx_strand_id
1 'polypeptide(L)'
;MLAGLSPKSKQSRWVAYEFPPVENSQEILENLLQKYWAGLVMPLHFFPRSSWEYSQLVFDKGKPREDALEKAYKTWMGSDFTSGERDDAYYQLCFGNTDPLDSEFQDIAEEVFGPLLEHQKEISSS
;
A
#
# COMPACT_ATOMS: atom_id res chain seq x y z
N MET A 1 1.81 4.16 -18.82
CA MET A 1 0.89 3.02 -18.88
C MET A 1 1.54 1.83 -18.19
N LEU A 2 0.86 1.21 -17.23
CA LEU A 2 1.27 -0.01 -16.52
C LEU A 2 0.29 -1.13 -16.89
N ALA A 3 0.74 -2.24 -17.46
CA ALA A 3 -0.13 -3.35 -17.88
C ALA A 3 0.29 -4.68 -17.25
N GLY A 4 -0.69 -5.51 -16.89
CA GLY A 4 -0.46 -6.81 -16.26
C GLY A 4 -1.70 -7.70 -16.25
N LEU A 5 -1.53 -8.94 -15.76
CA LEU A 5 -2.63 -9.88 -15.58
C LEU A 5 -3.43 -9.54 -14.31
N SER A 6 -4.76 -9.58 -14.41
CA SER A 6 -5.66 -9.33 -13.27
C SER A 6 -5.50 -10.42 -12.21
N PRO A 7 -5.11 -10.07 -10.97
CA PRO A 7 -4.96 -11.05 -9.90
C PRO A 7 -6.30 -11.61 -9.38
N LYS A 8 -7.45 -11.00 -9.73
CA LYS A 8 -8.78 -11.30 -9.15
C LYS A 8 -9.74 -12.05 -10.09
N SER A 9 -9.27 -12.58 -11.21
CA SER A 9 -10.13 -13.20 -12.23
C SER A 9 -9.93 -14.71 -12.34
N LYS A 10 -11.03 -15.48 -12.41
CA LYS A 10 -11.02 -16.94 -12.69
C LYS A 10 -10.48 -17.27 -14.10
N GLN A 11 -10.38 -16.28 -14.98
CA GLN A 11 -9.84 -16.38 -16.33
C GLN A 11 -8.86 -15.21 -16.53
N SER A 12 -7.68 -15.46 -17.07
CA SER A 12 -6.64 -14.44 -17.30
C SER A 12 -7.18 -13.25 -18.10
N ARG A 13 -7.45 -12.13 -17.40
CA ARG A 13 -7.85 -10.85 -17.99
C ARG A 13 -6.68 -9.87 -17.89
N TRP A 14 -6.34 -9.19 -18.98
CA TRP A 14 -5.39 -8.09 -18.94
C TRP A 14 -6.04 -6.85 -18.33
N VAL A 15 -5.28 -6.16 -17.50
CA VAL A 15 -5.64 -4.85 -16.93
C VAL A 15 -4.49 -3.90 -17.24
N ALA A 16 -4.83 -2.68 -17.63
CA ALA A 16 -3.87 -1.61 -17.82
C ALA A 16 -4.30 -0.38 -17.03
N TYR A 17 -3.33 0.32 -16.47
CA TYR A 17 -3.52 1.58 -15.76
C TYR A 17 -2.72 2.69 -16.45
N GLU A 18 -3.33 3.86 -16.55
CA GLU A 18 -2.70 5.10 -16.96
C GLU A 18 -2.51 6.02 -15.77
N PHE A 19 -1.42 6.79 -15.79
CA PHE A 19 -1.14 7.86 -14.84
C PHE A 19 -0.99 9.14 -15.67
N PRO A 20 -2.01 10.01 -15.69
CA PRO A 20 -1.95 11.28 -16.41
C PRO A 20 -0.96 12.22 -15.71
N PRO A 21 -0.53 13.32 -16.39
CA PRO A 21 0.25 14.36 -15.75
C PRO A 21 -0.42 14.90 -14.49
N VAL A 22 0.37 15.13 -13.44
CA VAL A 22 -0.08 15.70 -12.16
C VAL A 22 0.66 17.01 -11.89
N GLU A 23 -0.05 18.05 -11.46
CA GLU A 23 0.52 19.38 -11.28
C GLU A 23 1.50 19.44 -10.10
N ASN A 24 1.21 18.72 -9.02
CA ASN A 24 2.01 18.66 -7.79
C ASN A 24 3.07 17.54 -7.78
N SER A 25 3.60 17.16 -8.95
CA SER A 25 4.55 16.04 -9.07
C SER A 25 5.81 16.21 -8.22
N GLN A 26 6.31 17.44 -8.09
CA GLN A 26 7.47 17.74 -7.25
C GLN A 26 7.19 17.45 -5.77
N GLU A 27 6.04 17.88 -5.24
CA GLU A 27 5.65 17.66 -3.84
C GLU A 27 5.49 16.17 -3.53
N ILE A 28 4.88 15.41 -4.44
CA ILE A 28 4.75 13.96 -4.30
C ILE A 28 6.14 13.29 -4.22
N LEU A 29 7.06 13.66 -5.11
CA LEU A 29 8.41 13.11 -5.12
C LEU A 29 9.21 13.53 -3.88
N GLU A 30 9.09 14.77 -3.43
CA GLU A 30 9.73 15.26 -2.22
C GLU A 30 9.26 14.49 -0.98
N ASN A 31 7.96 14.20 -0.87
CA ASN A 31 7.45 13.39 0.24
C ASN A 31 8.01 11.96 0.20
N LEU A 32 8.01 11.30 -0.96
CA LEU A 32 8.61 9.96 -1.10
C LEU A 32 10.09 9.95 -0.71
N LEU A 33 10.84 10.99 -1.08
CA LEU A 33 12.23 11.15 -0.66
C LEU A 33 12.34 11.33 0.86
N GLN A 34 11.49 12.14 1.49
CA GLN A 34 11.48 12.30 2.95
C GLN A 34 11.28 10.96 3.67
N LYS A 35 10.34 10.12 3.20
CA LYS A 35 10.13 8.76 3.74
C LYS A 35 11.33 7.85 3.52
N TYR A 36 11.95 7.92 2.35
CA TYR A 36 13.19 7.18 2.07
C TYR A 36 14.30 7.56 3.05
N TRP A 37 14.56 8.86 3.25
CA TRP A 37 15.58 9.32 4.19
C TRP A 37 15.25 8.96 5.63
N ALA A 38 13.99 9.07 6.06
CA ALA A 38 13.55 8.64 7.38
C ALA A 38 13.80 7.14 7.60
N GLY A 39 13.47 6.31 6.61
CA GLY A 39 13.68 4.86 6.62
C GLY A 39 15.15 4.42 6.67
N LEU A 40 16.09 5.29 6.28
CA LEU A 40 17.52 5.04 6.44
C LEU A 40 18.01 5.31 7.88
N VAL A 41 17.26 6.10 8.66
CA VAL A 41 17.61 6.44 10.05
C VAL A 41 16.94 5.50 11.04
N MET A 42 15.65 5.20 10.84
CA MET A 42 14.87 4.27 11.66
C MET A 42 13.96 3.40 10.80
N PRO A 43 13.65 2.16 11.23
CA PRO A 43 12.68 1.31 10.55
C PRO A 43 11.33 2.03 10.40
N LEU A 44 10.94 2.27 9.15
CA LEU A 44 9.68 2.93 8.83
C LEU A 44 8.51 1.97 9.04
N HIS A 45 7.37 2.45 9.57
CA HIS A 45 6.13 1.67 9.69
C HIS A 45 5.45 1.50 8.32
N PHE A 46 6.19 1.00 7.33
CA PHE A 46 5.71 0.78 5.97
C PHE A 46 5.88 -0.68 5.58
N PHE A 47 4.74 -1.36 5.44
CA PHE A 47 4.65 -2.78 5.08
C PHE A 47 3.91 -2.89 3.76
N PRO A 48 4.59 -3.11 2.62
CA PRO A 48 4.01 -2.86 1.29
C PRO A 48 2.67 -3.53 1.03
N ARG A 49 2.44 -4.79 1.44
CA ARG A 49 1.17 -5.49 1.19
C ARG A 49 0.05 -4.96 2.05
N SER A 50 0.31 -4.75 3.34
CA SER A 50 -0.66 -4.25 4.31
C SER A 50 -1.02 -2.79 4.02
N SER A 51 -0.01 -1.98 3.69
CA SER A 51 -0.16 -0.57 3.30
C SER A 51 -0.95 -0.42 2.00
N TRP A 52 -0.72 -1.31 1.02
CA TRP A 52 -1.49 -1.33 -0.22
C TRP A 52 -2.96 -1.70 0.02
N GLU A 53 -3.24 -2.76 0.79
CA GLU A 53 -4.62 -3.16 1.09
C GLU A 53 -5.37 -2.08 1.88
N TYR A 54 -4.70 -1.43 2.84
CA TYR A 54 -5.22 -0.27 3.55
C TYR A 54 -5.58 0.86 2.57
N SER A 55 -4.59 1.33 1.81
CA SER A 55 -4.73 2.52 0.97
C SER A 55 -5.71 2.29 -0.17
N GLN A 56 -5.74 1.09 -0.78
CA GLN A 56 -6.74 0.76 -1.79
C GLN A 56 -8.16 0.82 -1.23
N LEU A 57 -8.40 0.39 0.01
CA LEU A 57 -9.73 0.49 0.60
C LEU A 57 -10.12 1.94 0.88
N VAL A 58 -9.18 2.76 1.35
CA VAL A 58 -9.42 4.18 1.64
C VAL A 58 -9.64 4.99 0.36
N PHE A 59 -8.68 4.98 -0.57
CA PHE A 59 -8.66 5.91 -1.71
C PHE A 59 -9.43 5.41 -2.93
N ASP A 60 -9.37 4.12 -3.25
CA ASP A 60 -10.05 3.56 -4.44
C ASP A 60 -11.49 3.14 -4.12
N LYS A 61 -11.77 2.65 -2.90
CA LYS A 61 -13.12 2.15 -2.52
C LYS A 61 -13.87 3.04 -1.54
N GLY A 62 -13.29 4.14 -1.06
CA GLY A 62 -13.94 5.08 -0.15
C GLY A 62 -14.39 4.47 1.17
N LYS A 63 -13.68 3.45 1.69
CA LYS A 63 -14.02 2.78 2.94
C LYS A 63 -13.53 3.59 4.16
N PRO A 64 -14.21 3.46 5.31
CA PRO A 64 -13.70 3.97 6.57
C PRO A 64 -12.28 3.44 6.85
N ARG A 65 -11.43 4.28 7.44
CA ARG A 65 -10.05 3.92 7.81
C ARG A 65 -10.01 2.75 8.78
N GLU A 66 -10.97 2.65 9.69
CA GLU A 66 -11.10 1.53 10.64
C GLU A 66 -11.28 0.19 9.89
N ASP A 67 -12.23 0.11 8.95
CA ASP A 67 -12.44 -1.08 8.11
C ASP A 67 -11.19 -1.43 7.28
N ALA A 68 -10.51 -0.40 6.76
CA ALA A 68 -9.28 -0.58 6.00
C ALA A 68 -8.14 -1.11 6.88
N LEU A 69 -8.04 -0.62 8.12
CA LEU A 69 -7.04 -1.05 9.08
C LEU A 69 -7.26 -2.50 9.51
N GLU A 70 -8.50 -2.92 9.75
CA GLU A 70 -8.81 -4.34 10.01
C GLU A 70 -8.35 -5.25 8.86
N LYS A 71 -8.50 -4.79 7.61
CA LYS A 71 -8.03 -5.55 6.44
C LYS A 71 -6.51 -5.58 6.38
N ALA A 72 -5.84 -4.47 6.68
CA ALA A 72 -4.39 -4.40 6.77
C ALA A 72 -3.86 -5.38 7.83
N TYR A 73 -4.48 -5.44 9.01
CA TYR A 73 -4.13 -6.43 10.05
C TYR A 73 -4.24 -7.86 9.56
N LYS A 74 -5.29 -8.21 8.79
CA LYS A 74 -5.41 -9.56 8.21
C LYS A 74 -4.27 -9.86 7.23
N THR A 75 -3.84 -8.89 6.43
CA THR A 75 -2.70 -9.03 5.52
C THR A 75 -1.37 -9.12 6.28
N TRP A 76 -1.21 -8.32 7.34
CA TRP A 76 -0.06 -8.33 8.22
C TRP A 76 0.09 -9.67 8.92
N MET A 77 -0.99 -10.20 9.50
CA MET A 77 -1.01 -11.45 10.24
C MET A 77 -0.92 -12.69 9.35
N GLY A 78 -1.52 -12.62 8.15
CA GLY A 78 -1.71 -13.79 7.30
C GLY A 78 -2.83 -14.70 7.82
N SER A 79 -2.73 -15.98 7.48
CA SER A 79 -3.66 -17.04 7.86
C SER A 79 -2.92 -18.37 7.95
N ASP A 80 -3.61 -19.42 8.40
CA ASP A 80 -3.06 -20.79 8.44
C ASP A 80 -2.55 -21.29 7.08
N PHE A 81 -3.02 -20.71 5.98
CA PHE A 81 -2.69 -21.11 4.61
C PHE A 81 -1.82 -20.08 3.86
N THR A 82 -1.55 -18.91 4.43
CA THR A 82 -0.84 -17.83 3.74
C THR A 82 -0.05 -17.02 4.75
N SER A 83 1.27 -16.94 4.55
CA SER A 83 2.16 -16.20 5.43
C SER A 83 1.85 -14.69 5.39
N GLY A 84 1.79 -14.10 6.58
CA GLY A 84 1.60 -12.67 6.78
C GLY A 84 2.87 -11.89 6.48
N GLU A 85 2.79 -10.55 6.39
CA GLU A 85 4.02 -9.74 6.35
C GLU A 85 4.81 -9.89 7.66
N ARG A 86 4.14 -10.06 8.80
CA ARG A 86 4.77 -10.25 10.12
C ARG A 86 5.78 -11.41 10.21
N ASP A 87 5.72 -12.35 9.27
CA ASP A 87 6.60 -13.53 9.26
C ASP A 87 7.95 -13.23 8.61
N ASP A 88 8.11 -12.07 7.96
CA ASP A 88 9.39 -11.63 7.41
C ASP A 88 10.39 -11.34 8.54
N ALA A 89 11.59 -11.92 8.43
CA ALA A 89 12.64 -11.82 9.46
C ALA A 89 13.07 -10.36 9.73
N TYR A 90 13.06 -9.49 8.72
CA TYR A 90 13.39 -8.07 8.89
C TYR A 90 12.33 -7.35 9.72
N TYR A 91 11.05 -7.66 9.51
CA TYR A 91 9.97 -7.07 10.28
C TYR A 91 9.90 -7.64 11.70
N GLN A 92 10.18 -8.93 11.90
CA GLN A 92 10.27 -9.49 13.25
C GLN A 92 11.39 -8.84 14.07
N LEU A 93 12.55 -8.58 13.44
CA LEU A 93 13.68 -7.94 14.10
C LEU A 93 13.35 -6.53 14.60
N CYS A 94 12.64 -5.73 13.79
CA CYS A 94 12.36 -4.34 14.09
C CYS A 94 11.06 -4.12 14.88
N PHE A 95 10.03 -4.92 14.62
CA PHE A 95 8.65 -4.67 15.05
C PHE A 95 7.99 -5.86 15.75
N GLY A 96 8.70 -6.97 15.96
CA GLY A 96 8.10 -8.20 16.49
C GLY A 96 7.48 -8.09 17.89
N ASN A 97 7.80 -7.03 18.64
CA ASN A 97 7.31 -6.78 20.00
C ASN A 97 6.45 -5.50 20.12
N THR A 98 6.04 -4.91 19.00
CA THR A 98 5.22 -3.69 18.97
C THR A 98 3.90 -3.95 18.24
N ASP A 99 3.02 -2.95 18.22
CA ASP A 99 1.88 -2.91 17.30
C ASP A 99 2.27 -1.98 16.14
N PRO A 100 2.75 -2.53 15.00
CA PRO A 100 3.32 -1.69 13.94
C PRO A 100 2.28 -1.08 13.00
N LEU A 101 1.01 -1.45 13.11
CA LEU A 101 -0.09 -0.90 12.29
C LEU A 101 -0.81 0.22 13.04
N ASP A 102 -0.03 1.18 13.55
CA ASP A 102 -0.48 2.32 14.34
C ASP A 102 -0.85 3.54 13.45
N SER A 103 -0.89 4.74 14.05
CA SER A 103 -1.15 5.97 13.28
C SER A 103 -0.02 6.29 12.29
N GLU A 104 1.24 6.03 12.67
CA GLU A 104 2.39 6.27 11.78
C GLU A 104 2.31 5.38 10.54
N PHE A 105 1.91 4.11 10.70
CA PHE A 105 1.62 3.23 9.57
C PHE A 105 0.55 3.81 8.63
N GLN A 106 -0.56 4.30 9.17
CA GLN A 106 -1.65 4.85 8.37
C GLN A 106 -1.15 6.06 7.57
N ASP A 107 -0.54 7.04 8.25
CA ASP A 107 -0.02 8.25 7.62
C ASP A 107 0.95 7.91 6.48
N ILE A 108 1.90 7.00 6.72
CA ILE A 108 2.90 6.62 5.72
C ILE A 108 2.27 5.84 4.56
N ALA A 109 1.32 4.93 4.83
CA ALA A 109 0.62 4.20 3.79
C ALA A 109 -0.16 5.16 2.87
N GLU A 110 -0.86 6.13 3.45
CA GLU A 110 -1.61 7.15 2.70
C GLU A 110 -0.68 8.06 1.90
N GLU A 111 0.42 8.51 2.49
CA GLU A 111 1.37 9.39 1.80
C GLU A 111 2.11 8.70 0.64
N VAL A 112 2.40 7.40 0.77
CA VAL A 112 3.08 6.64 -0.29
C VAL A 112 2.12 6.20 -1.39
N PHE A 113 0.95 5.66 -1.04
CA PHE A 113 0.04 5.06 -2.02
C PHE A 113 -1.16 5.93 -2.40
N GLY A 114 -1.53 6.91 -1.58
CA GLY A 114 -2.64 7.83 -1.86
C GLY A 114 -2.48 8.53 -3.21
N PRO A 115 -1.37 9.25 -3.46
CA PRO A 115 -1.15 9.93 -4.75
C PRO A 115 -1.18 8.97 -5.94
N LEU A 116 -0.67 7.75 -5.76
CA LEU A 116 -0.71 6.72 -6.81
C LEU A 116 -2.15 6.30 -7.12
N LEU A 117 -2.94 5.97 -6.09
CA LEU A 117 -4.30 5.46 -6.23
C LEU A 117 -5.29 6.54 -6.70
N GLU A 118 -5.11 7.80 -6.31
CA GLU A 118 -5.96 8.91 -6.74
C GLU A 118 -5.80 9.27 -8.22
N HIS A 119 -4.59 9.06 -8.76
CA HIS A 119 -4.26 9.44 -10.14
C HIS A 119 -4.29 8.26 -11.12
N GLN A 120 -4.46 7.03 -10.66
CA GLN A 120 -4.55 5.88 -11.56
C GLN A 120 -5.89 5.86 -12.30
N LYS A 121 -5.86 5.54 -13.59
CA LYS A 121 -7.06 5.29 -14.41
C LYS A 121 -6.98 3.92 -15.03
N GLU A 122 -7.93 3.04 -14.71
CA GLU A 122 -8.03 1.74 -15.39
C GLU A 122 -8.47 1.95 -16.84
N ILE A 123 -7.69 1.41 -17.77
CA ILE A 123 -8.03 1.35 -19.18
C ILE A 123 -8.82 0.06 -19.40
N SER A 124 -10.15 0.17 -19.41
CA SER A 124 -11.01 -0.94 -19.83
C SER A 124 -11.02 -1.03 -21.36
N SER A 125 -10.50 -2.11 -21.93
CA SER A 125 -10.77 -2.47 -23.34
C SER A 125 -12.27 -2.66 -23.52
N SER A 126 -12.89 -1.81 -24.35
CA SER A 126 -14.26 -1.98 -24.83
C SER A 126 -14.37 -3.11 -25.85
#